data_AF-A0AAP3GDI2-F1
#
_entry.id   AF-A0AAP3GDI2-F1
#
_cell.length_a   1.000
_cell.length_b   1.000
_cell.length_c   1.000
_cell.angle_alpha   90.00
_cell.angle_beta   90.00
_cell.angle_gamma   90.00
#
_symmetry.space_group_name_H-M   'P 1'
#
loop_
_entity.id
_entity.type
_entity.pdbx_description
1 polymer ?
#
loop_
_entity_poly.entity_id
_entity_poly.type
_entity_poly.pdbx_seq_one_letter_code
_entity_poly.pdbx_strand_id
1 'polypeptide(L)' 'MDKIGLSVEELDKILLQYINPDAVVSAHNIRLAIATAIEENNRKLQEDIAKLIQK' A
#
# COMPACT_ATOMS: atom_id res chain seq x y z
N MET A 1 7.36 16.56 10.32
CA MET A 1 6.56 16.47 9.09
C MET A 1 5.41 15.54 9.40
N ASP A 2 4.17 15.97 9.12
CA ASP A 2 3.05 15.05 9.14
C ASP A 2 3.36 13.90 8.19
N LYS A 3 3.24 12.65 8.66
CA LYS A 3 3.43 11.47 7.79
C LYS A 3 2.31 11.52 6.74
N ILE A 4 2.70 11.58 5.47
CA ILE A 4 1.79 11.59 4.32
C ILE A 4 1.92 10.24 3.63
N GLY A 5 0.79 9.56 3.42
CA GLY A 5 0.74 8.23 2.82
C GLY A 5 0.93 7.11 3.84
N LEU A 6 1.04 5.88 3.33
CA LEU A 6 1.30 4.69 4.12
C LEU A 6 2.77 4.62 4.54
N SER A 7 3.00 4.10 5.75
CA SER A 7 4.33 3.73 6.21
C SER A 7 4.84 2.47 5.49
N VAL A 8 6.15 2.25 5.58
CA VAL A 8 6.80 1.04 5.06
C VAL A 8 6.19 -0.21 5.72
N GLU A 9 5.92 -0.17 7.02
CA GLU A 9 5.32 -1.28 7.75
C GLU A 9 3.87 -1.59 7.31
N GLU A 10 3.11 -0.57 6.89
CA GLU A 10 1.76 -0.76 6.34
C GLU A 10 1.81 -1.35 4.93
N LEU A 11 2.73 -0.87 4.09
CA LEU A 11 2.96 -1.42 2.76
C LEU A 11 3.42 -2.88 2.82
N ASP A 12 4.32 -3.22 3.74
CA ASP A 12 4.85 -4.57 3.91
C ASP A 12 3.73 -5.56 4.28
N LYS A 13 2.81 -5.15 5.17
CA LYS A 13 1.61 -5.94 5.49
C LYS A 13 0.72 -6.18 4.27
N ILE A 14 0.53 -5.18 3.41
CA ILE A 14 -0.26 -5.34 2.18
C ILE A 14 0.43 -6.34 1.26
N LEU A 15 1.73 -6.18 1.02
CA LEU A 15 2.47 -7.06 0.11
C LEU A 15 2.49 -8.52 0.58
N LEU A 16 2.65 -8.75 1.88
CA LEU A 16 2.67 -10.10 2.48
C LEU A 16 1.32 -10.82 2.40
N GLN A 17 0.19 -10.12 2.29
CA GLN A 17 -1.12 -10.76 2.08
C GLN A 17 -1.22 -11.49 0.73
N TYR A 18 -0.46 -11.05 -0.27
CA TYR A 18 -0.48 -11.60 -1.62
C TYR A 18 0.67 -12.58 -1.88
N ILE A 19 1.65 -12.65 -0.98
CA ILE A 19 2.77 -13.58 -1.04
C ILE A 19 2.49 -14.68 -0.01
N ASN A 20 1.88 -15.77 -0.46
CA ASN A 20 1.74 -16.97 0.35
C ASN A 20 3.12 -17.68 0.42
N PRO A 21 3.73 -17.85 1.61
CA PRO A 21 5.03 -18.50 1.75
C PRO A 21 5.03 -19.99 1.34
N ASP A 22 3.86 -20.63 1.35
CA ASP A 22 3.69 -22.04 0.97
C ASP A 22 3.21 -22.22 -0.49
N ALA A 23 2.94 -21.13 -1.20
CA ALA A 23 2.53 -21.18 -2.61
C ALA A 23 3.67 -20.77 -3.55
N VAL A 24 3.65 -21.31 -4.77
CA VAL A 24 4.56 -20.85 -5.82
C VAL A 24 4.30 -19.37 -6.09
N VAL A 25 5.33 -18.54 -5.87
CA VAL A 25 5.30 -17.12 -6.18
C VAL A 25 5.05 -16.95 -7.68
N SER A 26 3.88 -16.46 -8.04
CA SER A 26 3.53 -16.18 -9.43
C SER A 26 3.79 -14.70 -9.74
N ALA A 27 4.26 -14.41 -10.96
CA ALA A 27 4.40 -13.03 -11.43
C ALA A 27 3.06 -12.27 -11.43
N HIS A 28 1.94 -12.98 -11.54
CA HIS A 28 0.61 -12.40 -11.41
C HIS A 28 0.37 -11.90 -9.97
N ASN A 29 0.66 -12.72 -8.95
CA ASN A 29 0.45 -12.36 -7.56
C ASN A 29 1.35 -11.19 -7.14
N ILE A 30 2.60 -11.15 -7.61
CA ILE A 30 3.50 -10.01 -7.36
C ILE A 30 2.92 -8.73 -7.96
N ARG A 31 2.47 -8.77 -9.21
CA ARG A 31 1.88 -7.59 -9.86
C ARG A 31 0.62 -7.12 -9.14
N LEU A 32 -0.23 -8.06 -8.70
CA LEU A 32 -1.44 -7.75 -7.95
C LEU A 32 -1.10 -7.09 -6.60
N ALA A 33 -0.14 -7.66 -5.85
CA ALA A 33 0.33 -7.11 -4.59
C ALA A 33 0.80 -5.65 -4.72
N ILE A 34 1.64 -5.40 -5.73
CA ILE A 34 2.19 -4.06 -6.00
C ILE A 34 1.07 -3.10 -6.41
N ALA A 35 0.16 -3.53 -7.30
CA ALA A 35 -0.94 -2.69 -7.75
C ALA A 35 -1.83 -2.27 -6.56
N THR A 36 -2.20 -3.23 -5.70
CA THR A 36 -2.98 -2.95 -4.48
C THR A 36 -2.25 -2.01 -3.54
N ALA A 37 -0.95 -2.21 -3.32
CA ALA A 37 -0.16 -1.33 -2.46
C ALA A 37 -0.11 0.12 -2.99
N ILE A 38 -0.01 0.30 -4.31
CA ILE A 38 -0.05 1.62 -4.95
C ILE A 38 -1.43 2.27 -4.80
N GLU A 39 -2.50 1.53 -5.08
CA GLU A 39 -3.88 2.03 -4.95
C GLU A 39 -4.18 2.49 -3.53
N GLU A 40 -3.82 1.67 -2.54
CA GLU A 40 -4.11 1.98 -1.13
C GLU A 40 -3.25 3.13 -0.60
N ASN A 41 -1.99 3.22 -1.05
CA ASN A 41 -1.17 4.38 -0.74
C ASN A 41 -1.74 5.66 -1.37
N ASN A 42 -2.18 5.60 -2.63
CA ASN A 42 -2.80 6.76 -3.29
C ASN A 42 -4.08 7.22 -2.58
N ARG A 43 -4.92 6.28 -2.12
CA ARG A 43 -6.10 6.58 -1.31
C ARG A 43 -5.71 7.33 -0.03
N LYS A 44 -4.71 6.82 0.70
CA LYS A 44 -4.21 7.44 1.93
C LYS A 44 -3.61 8.83 1.70
N LEU A 45 -2.83 9.00 0.63
CA LEU A 45 -2.27 10.28 0.22
C LEU A 45 -3.38 11.32 -0.03
N GLN A 46 -4.44 10.94 -0.72
CA GLN A 46 -5.58 11.84 -0.97
C GLN A 46 -6.26 12.26 0.33
N GLU A 47 -6.48 11.35 1.28
CA GLU A 47 -7.05 11.67 2.59
C GLU A 47 -6.16 12.62 3.40
N ASP A 48 -4.85 12.38 3.40
CA ASP A 48 -3.89 13.20 4.15
C ASP A 48 -3.78 14.61 3.54
N ILE A 49 -3.75 14.72 2.21
CA ILE A 49 -3.78 16.01 1.50
C ILE A 49 -5.07 16.79 1.79
N ALA A 50 -6.23 16.13 1.75
CA ALA A 50 -7.51 16.78 2.05
C ALA A 50 -7.54 17.37 3.47
N LYS A 51 -6.98 16.64 4.46
CA LYS A 51 -6.86 17.12 5.85
C LYS A 51 -5.92 18.32 6.00
N LEU A 52 -4.87 18.40 5.18
CA LEU A 52 -3.94 19.53 5.19
C LEU A 52 -4.56 20.79 4.60
N ILE A 53 -5.40 20.66 3.57
CA ILE A 53 -6.07 21.79 2.91
C ILE A 53 -7.22 22.35 3.77
N GLN A 54 -7.83 21.53 4.63
CA GLN A 54 -8.93 21.92 5.52
C GLN A 54 -8.48 22.56 6.84
N LYS A 55 -7.17 22.65 7.09
CA LYS A 55 -6.58 23.35 8.25
C LYS A 55 -6.23 24.79 7.91
#